data_AF-A0A923WUB4-F1
#
_entry.id   AF-A0A923WUB4-F1
#
_cell.length_a   1.000
_cell.length_b   1.000
_cell.length_c   1.000
_cell.angle_alpha   90.00
_cell.angle_beta   90.00
_cell.angle_gamma   90.00
#
_symmetry.space_group_name_H-M   'P 1'
#
loop_
_entity.id
_entity.type
_entity.pdbx_description
1 polymer ?
#
loop_
_entity_poly.entity_id
_entity_poly.type
_entity_poly.pdbx_seq_one_letter_code
_entity_poly.pdbx_strand_id
1 'polypeptide(L)' 'MKKNKYLIFASIGFELVALIVFFIYLGEYLVDKQGWPQSTKAFGIVLAFALWITSLVVKLKSLEKSKRND' A
#
# COMPACT_ATOMS: atom_id res chain seq x y z
N MET A 1 20.10 -13.19 8.37
CA MET A 1 20.34 -12.38 7.15
C MET A 1 20.29 -10.91 7.53
N LYS A 2 21.36 -10.13 7.32
CA LYS A 2 21.33 -8.66 7.53
C LYS A 2 20.19 -8.11 6.67
N LYS A 3 19.11 -7.63 7.28
CA LYS A 3 17.99 -7.02 6.56
C LYS A 3 18.54 -5.86 5.74
N ASN A 4 18.60 -6.02 4.42
CA ASN A 4 19.18 -5.01 3.56
C ASN A 4 18.22 -3.82 3.50
N LYS A 5 18.61 -2.68 4.11
CA LYS A 5 17.75 -1.49 4.24
C LYS A 5 17.21 -1.02 2.88
N TYR A 6 18.03 -1.18 1.82
CA TYR A 6 17.64 -0.87 0.45
C TYR A 6 16.49 -1.75 -0.06
N LEU A 7 16.47 -3.03 0.31
CA LEU A 7 15.42 -3.97 -0.10
C LEU A 7 14.09 -3.67 0.59
N ILE A 8 14.13 -3.24 1.87
CA ILE A 8 12.94 -2.79 2.60
C ILE A 8 12.37 -1.52 1.96
N PHE A 9 13.22 -0.54 1.64
CA PHE A 9 12.79 0.68 0.96
C PHE A 9 12.18 0.40 -0.41
N ALA A 10 12.83 -0.44 -1.22
CA ALA A 10 12.30 -0.86 -2.52
C ALA A 10 10.94 -1.57 -2.38
N SER A 11 10.79 -2.42 -1.37
CA SER A 11 9.53 -3.13 -1.09
C SER A 11 8.40 -2.16 -0.72
N ILE A 12 8.67 -1.13 0.07
CA ILE A 12 7.70 -0.10 0.45
C ILE A 12 7.23 0.70 -0.78
N GLY A 13 8.16 1.09 -1.65
CA GLY A 13 7.82 1.79 -2.90
C GLY A 13 7.00 0.90 -3.85
N PHE A 14 7.41 -0.36 -4.01
CA PHE A 14 6.69 -1.32 -4.83
C PHE A 14 5.26 -1.57 -4.31
N GLU A 15 5.08 -1.69 -3.00
CA GLU A 15 3.78 -1.89 -2.36
C GLU A 15 2.81 -0.72 -2.65
N LEU A 16 3.29 0.52 -2.65
CA LEU A 16 2.47 1.68 -3.01
C LEU A 16 2.00 1.59 -4.47
N VAL A 17 2.92 1.34 -5.40
CA VAL A 17 2.60 1.23 -6.83
C VAL A 17 1.63 0.08 -7.07
N ALA A 18 1.87 -1.09 -6.46
CA ALA A 18 1.01 -2.25 -6.58
C ALA A 18 -0.41 -1.98 -6.05
N LEU A 19 -0.55 -1.31 -4.90
CA LEU A 19 -1.85 -0.93 -4.35
C LEU A 19 -2.59 0.06 -5.26
N ILE A 20 -1.91 1.08 -5.77
CA ILE A 20 -2.51 2.06 -6.68
C ILE A 20 -3.03 1.36 -7.94
N VAL A 21 -2.19 0.55 -8.59
CA VAL A 21 -2.60 -0.19 -9.80
C VAL A 21 -3.78 -1.10 -9.49
N PHE A 22 -3.72 -1.87 -8.40
CA PHE A 22 -4.82 -2.74 -7.97
C PHE A 22 -6.14 -1.97 -7.81
N PHE A 23 -6.12 -0.83 -7.12
CA PHE A 23 -7.33 -0.03 -6.88
C PHE A 23 -7.83 0.70 -8.13
N ILE A 24 -6.97 1.05 -9.07
CA ILE A 24 -7.39 1.58 -10.39
C ILE A 24 -8.18 0.51 -11.13
N TYR A 25 -7.62 -0.69 -11.29
CA TYR A 25 -8.29 -1.79 -12.00
C TYR A 25 -9.57 -2.24 -11.28
N LEU A 26 -9.56 -2.30 -9.95
CA LEU A 26 -10.73 -2.62 -9.16
C LEU A 26 -11.81 -1.54 -9.32
N GLY A 27 -11.42 -0.26 -9.29
CA GLY A 27 -12.32 0.87 -9.48
C GLY A 27 -12.94 0.89 -10.88
N GLU A 28 -12.16 0.62 -11.92
CA GLU A 28 -12.66 0.43 -13.29
C GLU A 28 -13.65 -0.72 -13.37
N TYR A 29 -13.32 -1.87 -12.80
CA TYR A 29 -14.22 -3.02 -12.77
C TYR A 29 -15.54 -2.70 -12.07
N LEU A 30 -15.51 -2.06 -10.89
CA LEU A 30 -16.72 -1.74 -10.13
C LEU A 30 -17.61 -0.71 -10.84
N VAL A 31 -17.02 0.31 -11.44
CA VAL A 31 -17.77 1.32 -12.19
C VAL A 31 -18.35 0.71 -13.47
N ASP A 32 -17.53 0.06 -14.27
CA ASP A 32 -17.90 -0.34 -15.64
C ASP A 32 -18.71 -1.64 -15.67
N LYS A 33 -18.54 -2.54 -14.67
CA LYS A 33 -19.24 -3.84 -14.60
C LYS A 33 -20.34 -3.90 -13.55
N GLN A 34 -20.28 -3.11 -12.49
CA GLN A 34 -21.30 -3.11 -11.43
C GLN A 34 -22.12 -1.81 -11.37
N GLY A 35 -21.82 -0.82 -12.21
CA GLY A 35 -22.57 0.44 -12.26
C GLY A 35 -22.34 1.34 -11.04
N TRP A 36 -21.20 1.17 -10.35
CA TRP A 36 -20.85 2.04 -9.22
C TRP A 36 -20.57 3.47 -9.68
N PRO A 37 -20.73 4.48 -8.79
CA PRO A 37 -20.45 5.86 -9.11
C PRO A 37 -18.99 6.08 -9.57
N GLN A 38 -18.77 7.02 -10.51
CA GLN A 38 -17.42 7.36 -10.98
C GLN A 38 -16.46 7.77 -9.84
N SER A 39 -16.99 8.33 -8.75
CA SER A 39 -16.24 8.71 -7.55
C SER A 39 -15.58 7.52 -6.85
N THR A 40 -16.04 6.29 -7.07
CA THR A 40 -15.44 5.06 -6.52
C THR A 40 -13.98 4.89 -6.95
N LYS A 41 -13.61 5.30 -8.17
CA LYS A 41 -12.21 5.26 -8.64
C LYS A 41 -11.31 6.15 -7.78
N ALA A 42 -11.75 7.38 -7.50
CA ALA A 42 -11.02 8.32 -6.65
C ALA A 42 -10.94 7.83 -5.20
N PHE A 43 -12.04 7.26 -4.68
CA PHE A 43 -12.07 6.70 -3.33
C PHE A 43 -11.11 5.51 -3.17
N GLY A 44 -10.97 4.68 -4.20
CA GLY A 44 -10.00 3.57 -4.21
C GLY A 44 -8.55 4.04 -4.04
N ILE A 45 -8.17 5.16 -4.65
CA ILE A 45 -6.82 5.73 -4.47
C ILE A 45 -6.62 6.24 -3.04
N VAL A 46 -7.60 6.93 -2.46
CA VAL A 46 -7.52 7.36 -1.06
C VAL A 46 -7.37 6.16 -0.12
N LEU A 47 -8.11 5.08 -0.38
CA LEU A 47 -8.02 3.84 0.39
C LEU A 47 -6.66 3.16 0.22
N ALA A 48 -6.10 3.15 -1.00
CA ALA A 48 -4.76 2.63 -1.28
C ALA A 48 -3.69 3.34 -0.43
N PHE A 49 -3.76 4.68 -0.34
CA PHE A 49 -2.86 5.46 0.50
C PHE A 49 -3.04 5.16 1.99
N ALA A 50 -4.28 5.07 2.48
CA ALA A 50 -4.54 4.75 3.89
C ALA A 50 -3.99 3.37 4.29
N LEU A 51 -4.17 2.36 3.44
CA LEU A 51 -3.63 1.01 3.64
C LEU A 51 -2.11 1.00 3.59
N TRP A 52 -1.51 1.70 2.62
CA TRP A 52 -0.07 1.79 2.49
C TRP A 52 0.59 2.49 3.68
N ILE A 53 0.03 3.61 4.16
CA ILE A 53 0.52 4.31 5.37
C ILE A 53 0.46 3.38 6.58
N THR A 54 -0.63 2.63 6.73
CA THR A 54 -0.77 1.67 7.83
C THR A 54 0.30 0.58 7.75
N SER A 55 0.54 0.00 6.57
CA SER A 55 1.62 -0.98 6.34
C SER A 55 2.99 -0.39 6.66
N LEU A 56 3.25 0.86 6.24
CA LEU A 56 4.48 1.58 6.52
C LEU A 56 4.72 1.74 8.04
N VAL A 57 3.72 2.21 8.78
CA VAL A 57 3.82 2.42 10.23
C VAL A 57 4.09 1.10 10.96
N VAL A 58 3.42 0.01 10.56
CA VAL A 58 3.65 -1.32 11.13
C VAL A 58 5.08 -1.80 10.87
N LYS A 59 5.59 -1.64 9.64
CA LYS A 59 6.96 -1.99 9.27
C LYS A 59 7.99 -1.18 10.04
N LEU A 60 7.76 0.12 10.21
CA LEU A 60 8.63 1.00 11.01
C LEU A 60 8.68 0.58 12.48
N LYS A 61 7.53 0.36 13.11
CA LYS A 61 7.45 -0.12 14.51
C LYS A 61 8.15 -1.47 14.68
N SER A 62 8.02 -2.37 13.71
CA SER A 62 8.71 -3.67 13.72
C SER A 62 10.23 -3.52 13.67
N LEU A 63 10.74 -2.60 12.83
CA LEU A 63 12.17 -2.33 12.72
C LEU A 63 12.75 -1.66 13.96
N GLU A 64 12.01 -0.74 14.58
CA GLU A 64 12.40 -0.09 15.83
C GLU A 64 12.49 -1.11 16.98
N LYS A 65 11.49 -1.99 17.12
CA LYS A 65 11.50 -3.07 18.11
C LYS A 65 12.65 -4.06 17.89
N SER A 66 12.97 -4.38 16.62
CA SER A 66 14.10 -5.24 16.27
C SER A 66 15.44 -4.64 16.69
N LYS A 67 15.59 -3.30 16.64
CA LYS A 67 16.85 -2.61 16.98
C LYS A 67 17.07 -2.46 18.49
N ARG A 68 16.02 -2.61 19.32
CA ARG A 68 16.09 -2.47 20.79
C ARG A 68 16.44 -3.77 21.52
N ASN A 69 16.28 -4.91 20.84
CA ASN A 69 16.56 -6.25 21.39
C ASN A 69 17.93 -6.81 20.96
N ASP A 70 18.72 -6.03 20.22
CA ASP A 70 20.13 -6.27 19.89
C ASP A 70 20.99 -5.34 20.77
#